data_AF-A0A2V9JK90-F1
#
_entry.id   AF-A0A2V9JK90-F1
#
_cell.length_a   1.000
_cell.length_b   1.000
_cell.length_c   1.000
_cell.angle_alpha   90.00
_cell.angle_beta   90.00
_cell.angle_gamma   90.00
#
_symmetry.space_group_name_H-M   'P 1'
#
loop_
_entity.id
_entity.type
_entity.pdbx_description
1 polymer ?
#
loop_
_entity_poly.entity_id
_entity_poly.type
_entity_poly.pdbx_seq_one_letter_code
_entity_poly.pdbx_strand_id
1 'polypeptide(L)'
;LIGTTADRKPLWGRYHFSVVYAGKFSNAEEVERNLGAAVWQGEVGSNTVEVELSPPTGQGTVSGPALGADSRPVPGVLVSLSDAQERLLDQTLTDTQGRFQ
;
A
#
# COMPACT_ATOMS: atom_id res chain seq x y z
N LEU A 1 -8.68 -25.01 17.73
CA LEU A 1 -9.53 -24.94 16.52
C LEU A 1 -9.26 -23.59 15.85
N ILE A 2 -8.32 -23.54 14.92
CA ILE A 2 -8.00 -22.34 14.13
C ILE A 2 -8.63 -22.58 12.76
N GLY A 3 -9.64 -21.78 12.43
CA GLY A 3 -10.43 -21.92 11.21
C GLY A 3 -9.60 -21.61 9.96
N THR A 4 -9.61 -22.55 9.03
CA THR A 4 -9.19 -22.42 7.63
C THR A 4 -10.22 -21.63 6.83
N THR A 5 -9.85 -20.62 6.03
CA THR A 5 -10.34 -20.36 4.64
C THR A 5 -9.88 -19.01 4.05
N ALA A 6 -9.34 -19.07 2.82
CA ALA A 6 -9.55 -18.24 1.61
C ALA A 6 -9.79 -16.71 1.66
N ASP A 7 -9.17 -16.01 0.70
CA ASP A 7 -9.67 -14.77 0.04
C ASP A 7 -9.85 -13.48 0.84
N ARG A 8 -8.93 -13.12 1.74
CA ARG A 8 -8.88 -11.73 2.21
C ARG A 8 -8.03 -10.87 1.29
N LYS A 9 -8.68 -10.15 0.37
CA LYS A 9 -8.08 -8.96 -0.27
C LYS A 9 -7.58 -8.03 0.84
N PRO A 10 -6.30 -7.62 0.84
CA PRO A 10 -5.81 -6.64 1.81
C PRO A 10 -6.63 -5.35 1.71
N LEU A 11 -6.98 -4.79 2.87
CA LEU A 11 -7.60 -3.47 2.95
C LEU A 11 -6.47 -2.44 2.87
N TRP A 12 -6.58 -1.51 1.94
CA TRP A 12 -5.58 -0.47 1.73
C TRP A 12 -5.85 0.73 2.65
N GLY A 13 -4.78 1.41 3.05
CA GLY A 13 -4.83 2.61 3.88
C GLY A 13 -3.89 2.54 5.08
N ARG A 14 -4.14 3.44 6.03
CA ARG A 14 -3.29 3.65 7.20
C ARG A 14 -3.64 2.73 8.35
N TYR A 15 -2.62 2.10 8.90
CA TYR A 15 -2.68 1.28 10.09
C TYR A 15 -1.88 1.93 11.21
N HIS A 16 -2.45 1.90 12.41
CA HIS A 16 -1.83 2.42 13.63
C HIS A 16 -1.78 1.29 14.66
N PHE A 17 -0.57 0.85 14.99
CA PHE A 17 -0.32 -0.19 15.98
C PHE A 17 0.27 0.45 17.22
N SER A 18 -0.39 0.33 18.35
CA SER A 18 0.12 0.78 19.64
C SER A 18 0.26 -0.42 20.57
N VAL A 19 1.46 -0.64 21.10
CA VAL A 19 1.67 -1.63 22.16
C VAL A 19 1.90 -0.86 23.45
N VAL A 20 0.90 -0.87 24.32
CA VAL A 20 0.98 -0.32 25.67
C VAL A 20 1.48 -1.41 26.60
N TYR A 21 2.68 -1.26 27.14
CA TYR A 21 3.21 -2.12 28.19
C TYR A 21 3.52 -1.25 29.41
N ALA A 22 2.67 -1.32 30.42
CA ALA A 22 2.88 -0.65 31.70
C ALA A 22 3.32 -1.68 32.74
N GLY A 23 4.61 -1.66 33.09
CA GLY A 23 5.14 -2.40 34.23
C GLY A 23 5.41 -1.42 35.37
N LYS A 24 4.76 -1.61 36.52
CA LYS A 24 5.13 -0.92 37.75
C LYS A 24 6.10 -1.81 38.51
N PHE A 25 7.34 -1.37 38.68
CA PHE A 25 8.27 -2.00 39.61
C PHE A 25 8.50 -1.04 40.77
N SER A 26 8.54 -1.60 41.98
CA SER A 26 8.84 -0.87 43.20
C SER A 26 9.72 -1.77 44.06
N ASN A 27 10.83 -1.23 44.52
CA ASN A 27 11.68 -1.83 45.54
C ASN A 27 11.15 -1.55 46.97
N ALA A 28 9.90 -1.08 47.11
CA ALA A 28 9.31 -0.72 48.39
C ALA A 28 9.11 -1.91 49.34
N GLU A 29 9.05 -3.15 48.85
CA GLU A 29 8.91 -4.33 49.72
C GLU A 29 10.26 -4.82 50.28
N GLU A 30 11.40 -4.26 49.86
CA GLU A 30 12.75 -4.68 50.32
C GLU A 30 13.62 -3.54 50.90
N VAL A 31 13.05 -2.38 51.25
CA VAL A 31 13.82 -1.30 51.92
C VAL A 31 13.05 -0.77 53.13
N GLU A 32 12.72 -1.66 54.05
CA GLU A 32 12.06 -1.30 55.30
C GLU A 32 13.08 -1.02 56.43
N ARG A 33 13.88 0.04 56.25
CA ARG A 33 14.90 0.61 57.19
C ARG A 33 16.34 0.24 56.81
N ASN A 34 17.09 1.22 56.25
CA ASN A 34 18.48 1.57 56.60
C ASN A 34 19.38 2.08 55.46
N LEU A 35 18.99 2.08 54.18
CA LEU A 35 20.01 2.13 53.11
C LEU A 35 20.18 3.44 52.31
N GLY A 36 19.51 4.54 52.62
CA GLY A 36 19.80 5.84 51.98
C GLY A 36 19.78 5.83 50.44
N ALA A 37 19.04 4.89 49.83
CA ALA A 37 18.96 4.70 48.40
C ALA A 37 17.74 5.42 47.82
N ALA A 38 17.91 6.08 46.67
CA ALA A 38 16.81 6.76 45.98
C ALA A 38 15.77 5.75 45.49
N VAL A 39 14.51 5.99 45.85
CA VAL A 39 13.35 5.26 45.34
C VAL A 39 13.23 5.55 43.84
N TRP A 40 13.24 4.51 43.00
CA TRP A 40 12.99 4.66 41.57
C TRP A 40 11.59 4.14 41.25
N GLN A 41 10.71 5.03 40.78
CA GLN A 41 9.45 4.69 40.15
C GLN A 41 9.57 5.01 38.67
N GLY A 42 9.37 4.02 37.81
CA GLY A 42 9.42 4.17 36.36
C GLY A 42 8.10 3.79 35.72
N GLU A 43 7.68 4.56 34.72
CA GLU A 43 6.63 4.20 33.79
C GLU A 43 7.29 3.88 32.45
N VAL A 44 6.87 2.79 31.80
CA VAL A 44 7.38 2.44 30.46
C VAL A 44 6.36 2.86 29.42
N GLY A 45 6.85 3.59 28.41
CA GLY A 45 6.03 4.17 27.35
C GLY A 45 5.68 3.18 26.25
N SER A 46 4.49 3.37 25.68
CA SER A 46 4.00 2.68 24.49
C SER A 46 4.82 3.07 23.25
N ASN A 47 5.10 2.11 22.39
CA ASN A 47 5.57 2.40 21.03
C ASN A 47 4.37 2.38 20.08
N THR A 48 4.30 3.41 19.24
CA THR A 48 3.36 3.49 18.13
C THR A 48 4.12 3.21 16.84
N VAL A 49 3.55 2.34 16.00
CA VAL A 49 4.01 2.08 14.63
C VAL A 49 2.88 2.44 13.68
N GLU A 50 3.16 3.34 12.74
CA GLU A 50 2.26 3.65 11.63
C GLU A 50 2.74 2.92 10.38
N VAL A 51 1.82 2.26 9.67
CA VAL A 51 2.09 1.57 8.40
C VAL A 51 1.05 2.01 7.38
N GLU A 52 1.50 2.45 6.21
CA GLU A 52 0.61 2.75 5.07
C GLU A 52 0.66 1.60 4.08
N LEU A 53 -0.46 0.90 3.88
CA LEU A 53 -0.58 -0.17 2.88
C LEU A 53 -1.23 0.38 1.62
N SER A 54 -0.48 0.39 0.52
CA SER A 54 -0.99 0.78 -0.80
C SER A 54 -1.19 -0.43 -1.70
N PRO A 55 -2.19 -0.42 -2.59
CA PRO A 55 -2.29 -1.45 -3.62
C PRO A 55 -1.02 -1.49 -4.48
N PRO A 56 -0.62 -2.67 -4.96
CA PRO A 56 0.40 -2.73 -6.00
C PRO A 56 -0.07 -1.94 -7.21
N THR A 57 0.86 -1.26 -7.88
CA THR A 57 0.56 -0.55 -9.13
C THR A 57 -0.04 -1.54 -10.11
N GLY A 58 -1.29 -1.31 -10.52
CA GLY A 58 -1.97 -2.17 -11.47
C GLY A 58 -1.26 -2.10 -12.82
N GLN A 59 -0.96 -3.26 -13.41
CA GLN A 59 -0.59 -3.34 -14.81
C GLN A 59 -1.86 -3.56 -15.62
N GLY A 60 -2.02 -2.81 -16.69
CA GLY A 60 -3.14 -2.92 -17.63
C GLY A 60 -2.64 -2.75 -19.05
N THR A 61 -3.46 -3.18 -20.01
CA THR A 61 -3.16 -3.09 -21.44
C THR A 61 -4.39 -2.51 -22.14
N VAL A 62 -4.16 -1.59 -23.08
CA VAL A 62 -5.21 -1.03 -23.94
C VAL A 62 -4.94 -1.52 -25.35
N SER A 63 -5.88 -2.27 -25.93
CA SER A 63 -5.72 -2.80 -27.29
C SER A 63 -7.01 -2.65 -28.07
N GLY A 64 -6.89 -2.57 -29.40
CA GLY A 64 -8.04 -2.45 -30.27
C GLY A 64 -7.68 -2.29 -31.75
N PRO A 65 -8.69 -2.25 -32.63
CA PRO A 65 -8.52 -1.90 -34.02
C PRO A 65 -8.73 -0.39 -34.25
N ALA A 66 -7.92 0.22 -35.12
CA ALA A 66 -8.25 1.48 -35.76
C ALA A 66 -9.01 1.19 -37.06
N LEU A 67 -10.25 1.66 -37.15
CA LEU A 67 -11.12 1.47 -38.30
C LEU A 67 -11.35 2.80 -39.02
N GLY A 68 -11.38 2.75 -40.35
CA GLY A 68 -11.82 3.86 -41.19
C GLY A 68 -13.34 4.01 -41.18
N ALA A 69 -13.84 5.07 -41.83
CA ALA A 69 -15.27 5.33 -41.95
C ALA A 69 -16.04 4.22 -42.69
N ASP A 70 -15.34 3.41 -43.48
CA ASP A 70 -15.85 2.23 -44.19
C ASP A 70 -15.82 0.95 -43.33
N SER A 71 -15.53 1.07 -42.03
CA SER A 71 -15.34 -0.03 -41.09
C SER A 71 -14.18 -0.98 -41.44
N ARG A 72 -13.23 -0.56 -42.28
CA ARG A 72 -12.04 -1.36 -42.60
C ARG A 72 -10.85 -0.98 -41.72
N PRO A 73 -9.97 -1.93 -41.37
CA PRO A 73 -8.78 -1.63 -40.59
C PRO A 73 -7.80 -0.72 -41.33
N VAL A 74 -7.20 0.22 -40.59
CA VAL A 74 -6.26 1.20 -41.15
C VAL A 74 -4.86 1.00 -40.54
N PRO A 75 -3.85 0.60 -41.33
CA PRO A 75 -2.48 0.45 -40.87
C PRO A 75 -1.74 1.79 -40.78
N GLY A 76 -0.72 1.87 -39.92
CA GLY A 76 0.14 3.05 -39.81
C GLY A 76 -0.51 4.28 -39.15
N VAL A 77 -1.61 4.09 -38.43
CA VAL A 77 -2.26 5.16 -37.65
C VAL A 77 -1.54 5.32 -36.32
N LEU A 78 -1.21 6.55 -35.95
CA LEU A 78 -0.64 6.87 -34.64
C LEU A 78 -1.73 6.87 -33.57
N VAL A 79 -1.62 5.97 -32.60
CA VAL A 79 -2.47 5.89 -31.41
C VAL A 79 -1.69 6.45 -30.23
N SER A 80 -2.30 7.36 -29.48
CA SER A 80 -1.68 8.01 -28.31
C SER A 80 -2.50 7.72 -27.06
N LEU A 81 -1.83 7.32 -25.99
CA LEU A 81 -2.41 7.17 -24.66
C LEU A 81 -2.00 8.38 -23.81
N SER A 82 -2.97 9.06 -23.23
CA SER A 82 -2.74 10.22 -22.35
C SER A 82 -3.46 10.04 -21.02
N ASP A 83 -2.97 10.70 -19.98
CA ASP A 83 -3.66 10.76 -18.69
C ASP A 83 -4.81 11.77 -18.69
N ALA A 84 -5.50 11.89 -17.55
CA ALA A 84 -6.63 12.80 -17.38
C ALA A 84 -6.25 14.30 -17.44
N GLN A 85 -4.96 14.63 -17.47
CA GLN A 85 -4.44 15.99 -17.67
C GLN A 85 -3.91 16.17 -19.10
N GLU A 86 -4.25 15.26 -20.01
CA GLU A 86 -3.82 15.23 -21.41
C GLU A 86 -2.30 15.08 -21.60
N ARG A 87 -1.57 14.63 -20.58
CA ARG A 87 -0.14 14.36 -20.71
C ARG A 87 0.06 13.03 -21.41
N LEU A 88 0.93 13.01 -22.41
CA LEU A 88 1.25 11.82 -23.17
C LEU A 88 1.94 10.77 -22.27
N LEU A 89 1.38 9.56 -22.24
CA LEU A 89 1.91 8.41 -21.53
C LEU A 89 2.65 7.45 -22.48
N ASP A 90 2.06 7.18 -23.65
CA ASP A 90 2.63 6.26 -24.65
C ASP A 90 2.08 6.51 -26.06
N GLN A 91 2.78 6.00 -27.08
CA GLN A 91 2.37 6.03 -28.49
C GLN A 91 2.75 4.76 -29.25
N THR A 92 1.87 4.33 -30.15
CA THR A 92 2.15 3.20 -31.03
C THR A 92 1.52 3.40 -32.41
N LEU A 93 2.07 2.74 -33.42
CA LEU A 93 1.51 2.68 -34.76
C LEU A 93 0.70 1.40 -34.92
N THR A 94 -0.44 1.48 -35.61
CA THR A 94 -1.21 0.29 -35.93
C THR A 94 -0.48 -0.64 -36.90
N ASP A 95 -0.60 -1.94 -36.68
CA ASP A 95 -0.02 -2.99 -37.53
C ASP A 95 -0.69 -3.06 -38.91
N THR A 96 -0.24 -3.98 -39.78
CA THR A 96 -0.82 -4.20 -41.11
C THR A 96 -2.28 -4.62 -41.11
N GLN A 97 -2.81 -5.07 -39.96
CA GLN A 97 -4.21 -5.42 -39.74
C GLN A 97 -4.96 -4.33 -38.96
N GLY A 98 -4.37 -3.14 -38.80
CA GLY A 98 -4.95 -1.99 -38.11
C GLY A 98 -5.04 -2.14 -36.59
N ARG A 99 -4.32 -3.08 -35.97
CA ARG A 99 -4.36 -3.30 -34.51
C ARG A 99 -3.27 -2.55 -33.76
N PHE A 100 -3.57 -2.19 -32.51
CA PHE A 100 -2.63 -1.65 -31.53
C PHE A 100 -2.79 -2.37 -30.18
N GLN A 101 -1.75 -2.31 -29.35
CA GLN A 101 -1.70 -2.83 -27.97
C GLN A 101 -0.73 -2.01 -27.14
#